data_AF-A0AAU0RB21-F1
#
_entry.id   AF-A0AAU0RB21-F1
#
_cell.length_a   1.000
_cell.length_b   1.000
_cell.length_c   1.000
_cell.angle_alpha   90.00
_cell.angle_beta   90.00
_cell.angle_gamma   90.00
#
_symmetry.space_group_name_H-M   'P 1'
#
loop_
_entity.id
_entity.type
_entity.pdbx_description
1 polymer ?
#
loop_
_entity_poly.entity_id
_entity_poly.type
_entity_poly.pdbx_seq_one_letter_code
_entity_poly.pdbx_strand_id
1 'polypeptide(L)'
;MFPTIGDLISYLFHITVKVNLQTFGTCMALAFAGAYVVFVAEFKRKENDGTIRGILVRPASKPVEVIVNAGIGFLIGYKVVAIVLALLQRQDPVSLLFSLRGNWIAGCLLALVWGIWAYYSYKIAASQFIHPYQLMPYIVFMVAVFGFIGAKLFDAVEHFQELLYNPVTVLFSRSGFTYYGGLIFGALTYLYIGYRHKIKLIYMADIGSPGMMLAYGIGRIGCQLSGDGDWGIVNRHVKPDWIPQWAWAYTYPHNAIDAGVFKNGYYELPLGVYPTPLYEAVLCILLFMGMWMVRKRLRVPGAMFFIYLLLNGIERYYIEVIRITPKYTLFQLSQAQIIALLFMAGGVAGFVWLTGRYYFSPTKQIP
;
A
#
# COMPACT_ATOMS: atom_id res chain seq x y z
N MET A 1 8.60 13.77 -17.47
CA MET A 1 8.35 12.84 -16.35
C MET A 1 9.68 12.45 -15.77
N PHE A 2 9.66 11.94 -14.54
CA PHE A 2 10.86 11.59 -13.78
C PHE A 2 10.79 10.09 -13.48
N PRO A 3 11.28 9.22 -14.39
CA PRO A 3 11.32 7.78 -14.14
C PRO A 3 12.12 7.46 -12.88
N THR A 4 13.20 8.21 -12.63
CA THR A 4 14.01 8.11 -11.42
C THR A 4 13.96 9.35 -10.55
N ILE A 5 14.21 9.17 -9.25
CA ILE A 5 14.38 10.28 -8.32
C ILE A 5 15.59 11.15 -8.69
N GLY A 6 16.64 10.55 -9.24
CA GLY A 6 17.78 11.31 -9.76
C GLY A 6 17.32 12.37 -10.77
N ASP A 7 16.42 11.99 -11.68
CA ASP A 7 15.87 12.91 -12.68
C ASP A 7 15.05 14.04 -12.03
N LEU A 8 14.21 13.69 -11.04
CA LEU A 8 13.40 14.66 -10.30
C LEU A 8 14.26 15.68 -9.55
N ILE A 9 15.26 15.20 -8.80
CA ILE A 9 16.18 16.06 -8.06
C ILE A 9 16.98 16.92 -9.03
N SER A 10 17.42 16.33 -10.14
CA SER A 10 18.20 17.06 -11.15
C SER A 10 17.40 18.19 -11.78
N TYR A 11 16.11 17.96 -12.00
CA TYR A 11 15.20 18.99 -12.49
C TYR A 11 14.92 20.08 -11.45
N LEU A 12 14.66 19.71 -10.20
CA LEU A 12 14.27 20.67 -9.14
C LEU A 12 15.43 21.57 -8.70
N PHE A 13 16.65 21.02 -8.63
CA PHE A 13 17.81 21.72 -8.07
C PHE A 13 18.86 22.10 -9.13
N HIS A 14 18.60 21.80 -10.40
CA HIS A 14 19.51 22.06 -11.51
C HIS A 14 20.94 21.49 -11.31
N ILE A 15 21.05 20.36 -10.58
CA ILE A 15 22.30 19.62 -10.33
C ILE A 15 22.24 18.24 -10.97
N THR A 16 23.34 17.69 -11.50
CA THR A 16 23.30 16.32 -12.09
C THR A 16 23.39 15.27 -11.00
N VAL A 17 22.27 14.61 -10.68
CA VAL A 17 22.19 13.56 -9.66
C VAL A 17 21.91 12.21 -10.32
N LYS A 18 22.91 11.34 -10.38
CA LYS A 18 22.80 9.99 -10.96
C LYS A 18 22.33 8.96 -9.93
N VAL A 19 21.10 9.11 -9.46
CA VAL A 19 20.45 8.15 -8.54
C VAL A 19 19.41 7.34 -9.32
N ASN A 20 19.73 6.08 -9.63
CA ASN A 20 18.86 5.17 -10.38
C ASN A 20 17.84 4.46 -9.46
N LEU A 21 17.05 5.26 -8.73
CA LEU A 21 15.95 4.77 -7.90
C LEU A 21 14.63 5.19 -8.53
N GLN A 22 13.74 4.24 -8.77
CA GLN A 22 12.45 4.51 -9.41
C GLN A 22 11.60 5.46 -8.56
N THR A 23 11.04 6.48 -9.20
CA THR A 23 10.20 7.49 -8.54
C THR A 23 8.96 6.87 -7.94
N PHE A 24 8.27 6.00 -8.69
CA PHE A 24 7.09 5.28 -8.20
C PHE A 24 7.39 4.48 -6.93
N GLY A 25 8.44 3.65 -6.95
CA GLY A 25 8.83 2.84 -5.79
C GLY A 25 9.16 3.68 -4.55
N THR A 26 9.74 4.86 -4.74
CA THR A 26 10.04 5.74 -3.61
C THR A 26 8.79 6.44 -3.06
N CYS A 27 7.90 6.91 -3.92
CA CYS A 27 6.60 7.43 -3.49
C CYS A 27 5.78 6.37 -2.75
N MET A 28 5.86 5.11 -3.18
CA MET A 28 5.28 3.98 -2.44
C MET A 28 5.88 3.84 -1.05
N ALA A 29 7.20 3.92 -0.89
CA ALA A 29 7.84 3.91 0.43
C ALA A 29 7.37 5.09 1.32
N LEU A 30 7.21 6.28 0.74
CA LEU A 30 6.65 7.45 1.43
C LEU A 30 5.18 7.22 1.81
N ALA A 31 4.39 6.54 0.98
CA ALA A 31 3.01 6.19 1.29
C ALA A 31 2.93 5.25 2.51
N PHE A 32 3.81 4.24 2.59
CA PHE A 32 3.94 3.38 3.78
C PHE A 32 4.31 4.19 5.02
N ALA A 33 5.28 5.11 4.91
CA ALA A 33 5.69 5.97 6.02
C ALA A 33 4.55 6.89 6.50
N GLY A 34 3.83 7.52 5.56
CA GLY A 34 2.67 8.36 5.85
C GLY A 34 1.54 7.58 6.52
N ALA A 35 1.20 6.40 5.99
CA ALA A 35 0.23 5.49 6.59
C ALA A 35 0.65 5.08 8.00
N TYR A 36 1.92 4.72 8.22
CA TYR A 36 2.45 4.33 9.51
C TYR A 36 2.24 5.43 10.56
N VAL A 37 2.59 6.68 10.24
CA VAL A 37 2.41 7.83 11.14
C VAL A 37 0.94 8.02 11.50
N VAL A 38 0.05 7.95 10.50
CA VAL A 38 -1.40 8.11 10.70
C VAL A 38 -1.98 6.98 11.57
N PHE A 39 -1.62 5.73 11.29
CA PHE A 39 -2.09 4.57 12.06
C PHE A 39 -1.60 4.66 13.51
N VAL A 40 -0.31 4.96 13.73
CA VAL A 40 0.25 5.14 15.08
C VAL A 40 -0.51 6.23 15.85
N ALA A 41 -0.80 7.36 15.20
CA ALA A 41 -1.56 8.44 15.81
C ALA A 41 -2.99 8.01 16.18
N GLU A 42 -3.68 7.26 15.33
CA GLU A 42 -5.03 6.75 15.63
C GLU A 42 -5.03 5.63 16.69
N PHE A 43 -4.03 4.74 16.70
CA PHE A 43 -3.85 3.78 17.79
C PHE A 43 -3.67 4.49 19.12
N LYS A 44 -2.76 5.45 19.22
CA LYS A 44 -2.55 6.25 20.44
C LYS A 44 -3.83 6.97 20.87
N ARG A 45 -4.57 7.55 19.93
CA ARG A 45 -5.82 8.23 20.23
C ARG A 45 -6.87 7.28 20.80
N LYS A 46 -7.12 6.15 20.13
CA LYS A 46 -8.12 5.16 20.57
C LYS A 46 -7.72 4.53 21.91
N GLU A 47 -6.41 4.42 22.20
CA GLU A 47 -5.91 3.98 23.50
C GLU A 47 -6.16 5.02 24.59
N ASN A 48 -5.86 6.30 24.33
CA ASN A 48 -6.12 7.42 25.24
C ASN A 48 -7.62 7.59 25.55
N ASP A 49 -8.48 7.36 24.55
CA ASP A 49 -9.94 7.40 24.70
C ASP A 49 -10.50 6.13 25.39
N GLY A 50 -9.65 5.18 25.80
CA GLY A 50 -10.02 3.93 26.47
C GLY A 50 -10.75 2.91 25.58
N THR A 51 -10.83 3.17 24.27
CA THR A 51 -11.55 2.32 23.31
C THR A 51 -10.80 1.01 23.04
N ILE A 52 -9.47 1.09 22.99
CA ILE A 52 -8.57 -0.07 22.93
C ILE A 52 -7.72 -0.07 24.20
N ARG A 53 -7.33 -1.26 24.66
CA ARG A 53 -6.50 -1.44 25.85
C ARG A 53 -5.14 -1.97 25.43
N GLY A 54 -4.13 -1.75 26.27
CA GLY A 54 -2.83 -2.36 26.08
C GLY A 54 -2.92 -3.89 26.07
N ILE A 55 -1.92 -4.48 25.42
CA ILE A 55 -1.96 -5.85 24.94
C ILE A 55 -0.92 -6.63 25.73
N LEU A 56 -1.37 -7.69 26.38
CA LEU A 56 -0.45 -8.64 26.99
C LEU A 56 0.13 -9.52 25.88
N VAL A 57 1.39 -9.30 25.52
CA VAL A 57 2.12 -10.17 24.61
C VAL A 57 2.85 -11.22 25.43
N ARG A 58 2.52 -12.48 25.14
CA ARG A 58 3.23 -13.63 25.67
C ARG A 58 4.26 -14.05 24.62
N PRO A 59 5.48 -14.44 25.04
CA PRO A 59 6.45 -15.01 24.11
C PRO A 59 5.84 -16.25 23.43
N ALA A 60 6.27 -16.53 22.20
CA ALA A 60 5.78 -17.67 21.44
C ALA A 60 6.22 -18.98 22.13
N SER A 61 5.84 -20.16 21.63
CA SER A 61 6.46 -21.36 22.18
C SER A 61 7.95 -21.37 21.82
N LYS A 62 8.80 -21.78 22.78
CA LYS A 62 10.25 -21.94 22.59
C LYS A 62 10.66 -22.52 21.23
N PRO A 63 10.09 -23.66 20.76
CA PRO A 63 10.49 -24.23 19.47
C PRO A 63 10.12 -23.31 18.30
N VAL A 64 8.94 -22.68 18.33
CA VAL A 64 8.49 -21.79 17.26
C VAL A 64 9.37 -20.54 17.18
N GLU A 65 9.70 -19.93 18.32
CA GLU A 65 10.53 -18.73 18.35
C GLU A 65 11.93 -18.98 17.81
N VAL A 66 12.56 -20.09 18.19
CA VAL A 66 13.89 -20.46 17.70
C VAL A 66 13.85 -20.81 16.21
N ILE A 67 12.88 -21.59 15.75
CA ILE A 67 12.76 -22.00 14.35
C ILE A 67 12.51 -20.79 13.44
N VAL A 68 11.58 -19.89 13.82
CA VAL A 68 11.26 -18.71 13.01
C VAL A 68 12.47 -17.78 12.91
N ASN A 69 13.16 -17.50 14.03
CA ASN A 69 14.34 -16.64 14.00
C ASN A 69 15.51 -17.29 13.25
N ALA A 70 15.71 -18.60 13.39
CA ALA A 70 16.71 -19.33 12.60
C ALA A 70 16.39 -19.27 11.10
N GLY A 71 15.10 -19.40 10.72
CA GLY A 71 14.65 -19.26 9.34
C GLY A 71 14.86 -17.85 8.78
N ILE A 72 14.53 -16.81 9.56
CA ILE A 72 14.81 -15.42 9.20
C ILE A 72 16.31 -15.19 9.03
N GLY A 73 17.12 -15.70 9.95
CA GLY A 73 18.58 -15.62 9.87
C GLY A 73 19.16 -16.37 8.68
N PHE A 74 18.59 -17.52 8.34
CA PHE A 74 18.92 -18.23 7.12
C PHE A 74 18.64 -17.37 5.88
N LEU A 75 17.43 -16.83 5.75
CA LEU A 75 17.04 -16.04 4.59
C LEU A 75 17.89 -14.78 4.43
N ILE A 76 18.16 -14.08 5.54
CA ILE A 76 19.01 -12.89 5.54
C ILE A 76 20.45 -13.28 5.16
N GLY A 77 21.02 -14.30 5.77
CA GLY A 77 22.37 -14.75 5.41
C GLY A 77 22.47 -15.25 3.97
N TYR A 78 21.45 -15.99 3.52
CA TYR A 78 21.39 -16.57 2.19
C TYR A 78 21.31 -15.50 1.10
N LYS A 79 20.46 -14.49 1.29
CA LYS A 79 20.20 -13.43 0.29
C LYS A 79 21.08 -12.21 0.47
N VAL A 80 21.12 -11.62 1.65
CA VAL A 80 21.80 -10.34 1.88
C VAL A 80 23.29 -10.48 1.65
N VAL A 81 23.93 -11.55 2.14
CA VAL A 81 25.37 -11.77 1.91
C VAL A 81 25.65 -12.00 0.43
N ALA A 82 24.79 -12.73 -0.29
CA ALA A 82 24.94 -12.92 -1.73
C ALA A 82 24.78 -11.61 -2.51
N ILE A 83 23.84 -10.74 -2.12
CA ILE A 83 23.64 -9.41 -2.70
C ILE A 83 24.84 -8.50 -2.41
N VAL A 84 25.35 -8.49 -1.18
CA VAL A 84 26.53 -7.69 -0.81
C VAL A 84 27.76 -8.14 -1.61
N LEU A 85 27.98 -9.45 -1.76
CA LEU A 85 29.06 -9.97 -2.60
C LEU A 85 28.88 -9.59 -4.07
N ALA A 86 27.66 -9.65 -4.60
CA ALA A 86 27.35 -9.22 -5.96
C ALA A 86 27.61 -7.70 -6.15
N LEU A 87 27.23 -6.87 -5.18
CA LEU A 87 27.50 -5.43 -5.16
C LEU A 87 29.00 -5.13 -5.15
N LEU A 88 29.76 -5.86 -4.32
CA LEU A 88 31.24 -5.74 -4.29
C LEU A 88 31.87 -6.12 -5.63
N GLN A 89 31.26 -7.07 -6.35
CA GLN A 89 31.66 -7.49 -7.70
C GLN A 89 31.06 -6.62 -8.82
N ARG A 90 30.38 -5.51 -8.49
CA ARG A 90 29.68 -4.60 -9.42
C ARG A 90 28.66 -5.29 -10.34
N GLN A 91 28.04 -6.38 -9.86
CA GLN A 91 26.94 -7.06 -10.55
C GLN A 91 25.59 -6.46 -10.14
N ASP A 92 24.56 -6.61 -10.99
CA ASP A 92 23.20 -6.14 -10.69
C ASP A 92 22.58 -6.93 -9.52
N PRO A 93 22.41 -6.32 -8.32
CA PRO A 93 21.89 -6.99 -7.14
C PRO A 93 20.40 -7.36 -7.27
N VAL A 94 19.66 -6.65 -8.11
CA VAL A 94 18.21 -6.85 -8.28
C VAL A 94 17.94 -8.21 -8.91
N SER A 95 18.84 -8.67 -9.78
CA SER A 95 18.79 -10.01 -10.37
C SER A 95 18.86 -11.14 -9.35
N LEU A 96 19.65 -10.95 -8.29
CA LEU A 96 19.83 -11.95 -7.24
C LEU A 96 18.63 -12.03 -6.30
N LEU A 97 17.98 -10.89 -6.07
CA LEU A 97 16.87 -10.76 -5.13
C LEU A 97 15.69 -11.66 -5.52
N PHE A 98 15.36 -11.70 -6.81
CA PHE A 98 14.27 -12.53 -7.36
C PHE A 98 14.71 -13.92 -7.86
N SER A 99 16.01 -14.23 -7.85
CA SER A 99 16.50 -15.56 -8.25
C SER A 99 16.38 -16.59 -7.12
N LEU A 100 16.57 -17.88 -7.41
CA LEU A 100 16.78 -18.90 -6.37
C LEU A 100 18.25 -19.00 -5.93
N ARG A 101 19.13 -18.11 -6.39
CA ARG A 101 20.56 -18.14 -6.05
C ARG A 101 20.81 -17.40 -4.73
N GLY A 102 21.81 -17.86 -3.99
CA GLY A 102 22.23 -17.28 -2.72
C GLY A 102 23.43 -18.01 -2.13
N ASN A 103 23.86 -17.57 -0.94
CA ASN A 103 25.02 -18.12 -0.25
C ASN A 103 24.58 -19.06 0.87
N TRP A 104 24.60 -20.37 0.59
CA TRP A 104 24.18 -21.41 1.53
C TRP A 104 25.00 -21.42 2.82
N ILE A 105 26.31 -21.23 2.74
CA ILE A 105 27.21 -21.24 3.90
C ILE A 105 26.86 -20.08 4.83
N ALA A 106 26.73 -18.87 4.27
CA ALA A 106 26.35 -17.68 5.02
C ALA A 106 24.94 -17.81 5.62
N GLY A 107 23.99 -18.40 4.86
CA GLY A 107 22.65 -18.72 5.35
C GLY A 107 22.68 -19.64 6.56
N CYS A 108 23.34 -20.79 6.48
CA CYS A 108 23.42 -21.75 7.58
C CYS A 108 24.13 -21.16 8.82
N LEU A 109 25.21 -20.40 8.63
CA LEU A 109 25.93 -19.75 9.73
C LEU A 109 25.05 -18.72 10.45
N LEU A 110 24.37 -17.83 9.71
CA LEU A 110 23.49 -16.83 10.30
C LEU A 110 22.23 -17.45 10.91
N ALA A 111 21.70 -18.52 10.33
CA ALA A 111 20.61 -19.29 10.93
C ALA A 111 20.99 -19.82 12.32
N LEU A 112 22.21 -20.36 12.45
CA LEU A 112 22.72 -20.89 13.71
C LEU A 112 22.95 -19.77 14.74
N VAL A 113 23.62 -18.68 14.36
CA VAL A 113 23.87 -17.54 15.24
C VAL A 113 22.55 -16.92 15.73
N TRP A 114 21.60 -16.68 14.81
CA TRP A 114 20.33 -16.06 15.14
C TRP A 114 19.41 -17.01 15.91
N GLY A 115 19.44 -18.31 15.62
CA GLY A 115 18.74 -19.33 16.39
C GLY A 115 19.25 -19.44 17.83
N ILE A 116 20.57 -19.41 18.04
CA ILE A 116 21.18 -19.39 19.37
C ILE A 116 20.80 -18.11 20.12
N TRP A 117 20.88 -16.96 19.46
CA TRP A 117 20.46 -15.68 20.05
C TRP A 117 18.97 -15.70 20.45
N ALA A 118 18.10 -16.23 19.59
CA ALA A 118 16.68 -16.35 19.88
C ALA A 118 16.41 -17.31 21.04
N TYR A 119 17.18 -18.39 21.15
CA TYR A 119 17.09 -19.33 22.27
C TYR A 119 17.40 -18.65 23.62
N TYR A 120 18.47 -17.84 23.67
CA TYR A 120 18.82 -17.10 24.89
C TYR A 120 17.83 -15.95 25.16
N SER A 121 17.39 -15.25 24.13
CA SER A 121 16.39 -14.19 24.24
C SER A 121 15.07 -14.72 24.79
N TYR A 122 14.63 -15.90 24.33
CA TYR A 122 13.44 -16.57 24.83
C TYR A 122 13.54 -16.91 26.33
N LYS A 123 14.71 -17.32 26.82
CA LYS A 123 14.89 -17.61 28.25
C LYS A 123 14.68 -16.40 29.15
N ILE A 124 14.92 -15.20 28.62
CA ILE A 124 14.79 -13.92 29.33
C ILE A 124 13.44 -13.27 29.02
N ALA A 125 12.72 -13.76 28.00
CA ALA A 125 11.45 -13.21 27.57
C ALA A 125 10.36 -13.45 28.62
N ALA A 126 9.96 -12.37 29.30
CA ALA A 126 8.77 -12.34 30.14
C ALA A 126 7.56 -11.87 29.33
N SER A 127 6.35 -12.17 29.83
CA SER A 127 5.14 -11.56 29.28
C SER A 127 5.20 -10.05 29.54
N GLN A 128 5.04 -9.25 28.47
CA GLN A 128 5.12 -7.80 28.55
C GLN A 128 3.78 -7.20 28.17
N PHE A 129 3.38 -6.18 28.92
CA PHE A 129 2.26 -5.34 28.54
C PHE A 129 2.77 -4.27 27.59
N ILE A 130 2.32 -4.32 26.34
CA ILE A 130 2.72 -3.38 25.30
C ILE A 130 1.54 -2.50 24.92
N HIS A 131 1.84 -1.28 24.47
CA HIS A 131 0.84 -0.41 23.90
C HIS A 131 0.47 -0.88 22.48
N PRO A 132 -0.80 -0.75 22.04
CA PRO A 132 -1.23 -1.23 20.73
C PRO A 132 -0.46 -0.63 19.56
N TYR A 133 -0.04 0.64 19.66
CA TYR A 133 0.75 1.29 18.62
C TYR A 133 2.14 0.65 18.43
N GLN A 134 2.66 -0.08 19.43
CA GLN A 134 3.95 -0.78 19.35
C GLN A 134 3.86 -2.02 18.44
N LEU A 135 2.66 -2.48 18.08
CA LEU A 135 2.48 -3.51 17.05
C LEU A 135 2.71 -2.98 15.63
N MET A 136 2.74 -1.66 15.41
CA MET A 136 2.79 -1.09 14.06
C MET A 136 3.99 -1.53 13.22
N PRO A 137 5.24 -1.59 13.73
CA PRO A 137 6.37 -2.12 12.97
C PRO A 137 6.13 -3.57 12.50
N TYR A 138 5.61 -4.41 13.40
CA TYR A 138 5.26 -5.80 13.09
C TYR A 138 4.14 -5.88 12.05
N ILE A 139 3.09 -5.06 12.20
CA ILE A 139 1.98 -4.97 11.25
C ILE A 139 2.48 -4.57 9.86
N VAL A 140 3.24 -3.48 9.73
CA VAL A 140 3.73 -3.00 8.43
C VAL A 140 4.61 -4.05 7.77
N PHE A 141 5.51 -4.67 8.52
CA PHE A 141 6.35 -5.73 7.99
C PHE A 141 5.53 -6.91 7.47
N MET A 142 4.58 -7.43 8.27
CA MET A 142 3.76 -8.57 7.85
C MET A 142 2.82 -8.21 6.69
N VAL A 143 2.21 -7.03 6.72
CA VAL A 143 1.37 -6.54 5.62
C VAL A 143 2.16 -6.39 4.34
N ALA A 144 3.41 -5.89 4.40
CA ALA A 144 4.28 -5.84 3.24
C ALA A 144 4.56 -7.26 2.70
N VAL A 145 5.03 -8.18 3.56
CA VAL A 145 5.36 -9.55 3.16
C VAL A 145 4.15 -10.27 2.54
N PHE A 146 3.03 -10.34 3.26
CA PHE A 146 1.83 -11.04 2.79
C PHE A 146 1.12 -10.29 1.66
N GLY A 147 1.23 -8.96 1.60
CA GLY A 147 0.74 -8.16 0.48
C GLY A 147 1.50 -8.48 -0.81
N PHE A 148 2.83 -8.52 -0.78
CA PHE A 148 3.62 -8.91 -1.96
C PHE A 148 3.36 -10.36 -2.38
N ILE A 149 3.25 -11.28 -1.41
CA ILE A 149 2.87 -12.68 -1.68
C ILE A 149 1.49 -12.74 -2.34
N GLY A 150 0.50 -12.05 -1.77
CA GLY A 150 -0.86 -12.02 -2.30
C GLY A 150 -0.94 -11.43 -3.70
N ALA A 151 -0.23 -10.32 -3.96
CA ALA A 151 -0.13 -9.70 -5.27
C ALA A 151 0.49 -10.66 -6.31
N LYS A 152 1.46 -11.47 -5.91
CA LYS A 152 2.09 -12.43 -6.81
C LYS A 152 1.23 -13.68 -7.04
N LEU A 153 0.55 -14.16 -6.00
CA LEU A 153 -0.37 -15.30 -6.12
C LEU A 153 -1.57 -14.97 -6.99
N PHE A 154 -2.15 -13.77 -6.87
CA PHE A 154 -3.25 -13.38 -7.75
C PHE A 154 -2.79 -13.19 -9.20
N ASP A 155 -1.62 -12.61 -9.42
CA ASP A 155 -1.00 -12.54 -10.76
C ASP A 155 -0.84 -13.94 -11.39
N ALA A 156 -0.38 -14.91 -10.59
CA ALA A 156 -0.27 -16.30 -11.01
C ALA A 156 -1.62 -16.97 -11.31
N VAL A 157 -2.68 -16.59 -10.59
CA VAL A 157 -4.05 -17.06 -10.87
C VAL A 157 -4.62 -16.43 -12.14
N GLU A 158 -4.36 -15.15 -12.38
CA GLU A 158 -4.75 -14.47 -13.63
C GLU A 158 -4.05 -15.09 -14.85
N HIS A 159 -2.79 -15.49 -14.70
CA HIS A 159 -1.99 -16.16 -15.74
C HIS A 159 -1.91 -17.68 -15.51
N PHE A 160 -3.01 -18.32 -15.10
CA PHE A 160 -3.01 -19.73 -14.70
C PHE A 160 -2.48 -20.68 -15.79
N GLN A 161 -2.75 -20.41 -17.06
CA GLN A 161 -2.23 -21.24 -18.15
C GLN A 161 -0.70 -21.18 -18.21
N GLU A 162 -0.10 -19.98 -18.14
CA GLU A 162 1.36 -19.80 -18.12
C GLU A 162 1.99 -20.40 -16.86
N LEU A 163 1.28 -20.34 -15.73
CA LEU A 163 1.69 -20.98 -14.47
C LEU A 163 1.83 -22.50 -14.62
N LEU A 164 0.93 -23.16 -15.37
CA LEU A 164 1.01 -24.60 -15.62
C LEU A 164 2.23 -24.99 -16.45
N TYR A 165 2.62 -24.16 -17.42
CA TYR A 165 3.76 -24.44 -18.30
C TYR A 165 5.11 -24.03 -17.69
N ASN A 166 5.18 -22.89 -16.99
CA ASN A 166 6.43 -22.33 -16.46
C ASN A 166 6.26 -21.74 -15.05
N PRO A 167 6.01 -22.55 -14.02
CA PRO A 167 5.65 -22.06 -12.69
C PRO A 167 6.75 -21.25 -12.02
N VAL A 168 8.02 -21.63 -12.21
CA VAL A 168 9.17 -20.91 -11.63
C VAL A 168 9.29 -19.51 -12.22
N THR A 169 9.11 -19.37 -13.54
CA THR A 169 9.22 -18.07 -14.21
C THR A 169 8.09 -17.14 -13.79
N VAL A 170 6.84 -17.65 -13.72
CA VAL A 170 5.68 -16.84 -13.34
C VAL A 170 5.79 -16.38 -11.89
N LEU A 171 6.18 -17.26 -10.95
CA LEU A 171 6.23 -16.93 -9.52
C LEU A 171 7.43 -16.05 -9.13
N PHE A 172 8.57 -16.21 -9.81
CA PHE A 172 9.81 -15.49 -9.49
C PHE A 172 10.17 -14.40 -10.51
N SER A 173 9.27 -14.06 -11.44
CA SER A 173 9.48 -12.93 -12.33
C SER A 173 9.52 -11.61 -11.54
N ARG A 174 10.31 -10.66 -12.05
CA ARG A 174 10.44 -9.32 -11.46
C ARG A 174 9.19 -8.45 -11.67
N SER A 175 8.31 -8.85 -12.58
CA SER A 175 7.07 -8.20 -12.98
C SER A 175 5.86 -9.07 -12.60
N GLY A 176 4.63 -8.57 -12.78
CA GLY A 176 3.42 -9.34 -12.46
C GLY A 176 3.09 -9.27 -10.97
N PHE A 177 2.66 -8.10 -10.52
CA PHE A 177 2.10 -7.91 -9.18
C PHE A 177 0.74 -7.28 -9.33
N THR A 178 -0.31 -8.03 -8.99
CA THR A 178 -1.68 -7.54 -9.11
C THR A 178 -2.10 -6.77 -7.87
N TYR A 179 -2.72 -5.61 -8.10
CA TYR A 179 -3.15 -4.71 -7.03
C TYR A 179 -4.14 -5.37 -6.06
N TYR A 180 -5.14 -6.08 -6.59
CA TYR A 180 -6.18 -6.72 -5.76
C TYR A 180 -5.60 -7.80 -4.83
N GLY A 181 -4.64 -8.58 -5.30
CA GLY A 181 -3.95 -9.57 -4.46
C GLY A 181 -3.25 -8.92 -3.28
N GLY A 182 -2.53 -7.83 -3.53
CA GLY A 182 -1.84 -7.08 -2.48
C GLY A 182 -2.79 -6.43 -1.48
N LEU A 183 -3.87 -5.81 -1.97
CA LEU A 183 -4.88 -5.17 -1.13
C LEU A 183 -5.58 -6.18 -0.21
N ILE A 184 -6.05 -7.31 -0.76
CA ILE A 184 -6.80 -8.32 -0.01
C ILE A 184 -5.92 -8.97 1.05
N PHE A 185 -4.74 -9.48 0.68
CA PHE A 185 -3.86 -10.16 1.64
C PHE A 185 -3.27 -9.18 2.66
N GLY A 186 -2.97 -7.95 2.25
CA GLY A 186 -2.56 -6.88 3.16
C GLY A 186 -3.63 -6.57 4.20
N ALA A 187 -4.87 -6.34 3.77
CA ALA A 187 -5.99 -6.06 4.65
C ALA A 187 -6.31 -7.24 5.58
N LEU A 188 -6.33 -8.47 5.06
CA LEU A 188 -6.56 -9.67 5.87
C LEU A 188 -5.48 -9.85 6.93
N THR A 189 -4.20 -9.66 6.57
CA THR A 189 -3.08 -9.72 7.52
C THR A 189 -3.23 -8.67 8.62
N TYR A 190 -3.53 -7.43 8.25
CA TYR A 190 -3.77 -6.34 9.21
C TYR A 190 -4.90 -6.68 10.20
N LEU A 191 -6.06 -7.11 9.68
CA LEU A 191 -7.22 -7.48 10.49
C LEU A 191 -6.96 -8.72 11.35
N TYR A 192 -6.26 -9.71 10.82
CA TYR A 192 -5.89 -10.93 11.53
C TYR A 192 -4.98 -10.64 12.73
N ILE A 193 -3.96 -9.79 12.56
CA ILE A 193 -3.09 -9.37 13.67
C ILE A 193 -3.92 -8.67 14.76
N GLY A 194 -4.81 -7.74 14.38
CA GLY A 194 -5.72 -7.10 15.34
C GLY A 194 -6.57 -8.11 16.11
N TYR A 195 -7.18 -9.06 15.40
CA TYR A 195 -7.97 -10.14 16.00
C TYR A 195 -7.17 -10.99 16.98
N ARG A 196 -5.95 -11.41 16.59
CA ARG A 196 -5.05 -12.23 17.42
C ARG A 196 -4.66 -11.51 18.72
N HIS A 197 -4.55 -10.18 18.68
CA HIS A 197 -4.27 -9.34 19.83
C HIS A 197 -5.53 -8.80 20.54
N LYS A 198 -6.71 -9.39 20.28
CA LYS A 198 -7.99 -9.07 20.92
C LYS A 198 -8.48 -7.63 20.68
N ILE A 199 -8.00 -6.97 19.62
CA ILE A 199 -8.54 -5.69 19.16
C ILE A 199 -9.75 -6.00 18.28
N LYS A 200 -10.90 -5.41 18.57
CA LYS A 200 -12.11 -5.62 17.74
C LYS A 200 -11.84 -5.10 16.32
N LEU A 201 -12.20 -5.91 15.31
CA LEU A 201 -11.95 -5.61 13.90
C LEU A 201 -12.53 -4.26 13.45
N ILE A 202 -13.65 -3.85 14.02
CA ILE A 202 -14.27 -2.56 13.70
C ILE A 202 -13.37 -1.37 14.09
N TYR A 203 -12.59 -1.50 15.17
CA TYR A 203 -11.63 -0.47 15.57
C TYR A 203 -10.40 -0.49 14.68
N MET A 204 -9.93 -1.67 14.25
CA MET A 204 -8.87 -1.79 13.27
C MET A 204 -9.28 -1.10 11.96
N ALA A 205 -10.49 -1.37 11.46
CA ALA A 205 -11.02 -0.73 10.27
C ALA A 205 -11.07 0.81 10.41
N ASP A 206 -11.58 1.33 11.53
CA ASP A 206 -11.58 2.77 11.82
C ASP A 206 -10.16 3.38 11.84
N ILE A 207 -9.21 2.71 12.50
CA ILE A 207 -7.83 3.19 12.64
C ILE A 207 -7.13 3.24 11.29
N GLY A 208 -7.33 2.20 10.46
CA GLY A 208 -6.66 2.11 9.17
C GLY A 208 -7.22 3.06 8.10
N SER A 209 -8.49 3.42 8.20
CA SER A 209 -9.21 4.14 7.15
C SER A 209 -8.59 5.48 6.74
N PRO A 210 -8.27 6.42 7.65
CA PRO A 210 -7.62 7.68 7.25
C PRO A 210 -6.24 7.44 6.64
N GLY A 211 -5.45 6.52 7.20
CA GLY A 211 -4.10 6.27 6.71
C GLY A 211 -4.08 5.63 5.33
N MET A 212 -5.07 4.79 5.01
CA MET A 212 -5.24 4.22 3.67
C MET A 212 -5.58 5.31 2.63
N MET A 213 -6.45 6.25 2.98
CA MET A 213 -6.78 7.38 2.10
C MET A 213 -5.54 8.25 1.80
N LEU A 214 -4.72 8.55 2.83
CA LEU A 214 -3.47 9.26 2.65
C LEU A 214 -2.47 8.48 1.79
N ALA A 215 -2.30 7.19 2.08
CA ALA A 215 -1.37 6.31 1.36
C ALA A 215 -1.70 6.25 -0.13
N TYR A 216 -2.99 6.14 -0.46
CA TYR A 216 -3.45 6.14 -1.84
C TYR A 216 -3.12 7.47 -2.53
N GLY A 217 -3.39 8.61 -1.87
CA GLY A 217 -3.03 9.92 -2.40
C GLY A 217 -1.53 10.07 -2.69
N ILE A 218 -0.67 9.65 -1.76
CA ILE A 218 0.79 9.67 -1.95
C ILE A 218 1.23 8.71 -3.08
N GLY A 219 0.63 7.52 -3.16
CA GLY A 219 0.88 6.57 -4.25
C GLY A 219 0.56 7.16 -5.62
N ARG A 220 -0.56 7.89 -5.72
CA ARG A 220 -0.99 8.56 -6.96
C ARG A 220 -0.09 9.71 -7.39
N ILE A 221 0.58 10.39 -6.45
CA ILE A 221 1.69 11.31 -6.78
C ILE A 221 2.82 10.54 -7.47
N GLY A 222 3.14 9.33 -7.00
CA GLY A 222 4.11 8.45 -7.64
C GLY A 222 3.76 8.17 -9.09
N CYS A 223 2.53 7.74 -9.36
CA CYS A 223 2.01 7.50 -10.72
C CYS A 223 2.12 8.75 -11.61
N GLN A 224 1.77 9.92 -11.07
CA GLN A 224 1.86 11.18 -11.80
C GLN A 224 3.28 11.55 -12.20
N LEU A 225 4.26 11.32 -11.31
CA LEU A 225 5.65 11.71 -11.54
C LEU A 225 6.38 10.73 -12.46
N SER A 226 6.09 9.43 -12.35
CA SER A 226 6.68 8.39 -13.21
C SER A 226 6.06 8.37 -14.61
N GLY A 227 4.77 8.71 -14.74
CA GLY A 227 4.02 8.47 -15.97
C GLY A 227 3.90 6.97 -16.24
N ASP A 228 3.28 6.24 -15.33
CA ASP A 228 3.19 4.77 -15.37
C ASP A 228 2.01 4.20 -16.19
N GLY A 229 1.23 5.07 -16.84
CA GLY A 229 0.08 4.65 -17.64
C GLY A 229 -1.28 4.93 -17.00
N ASP A 230 -1.34 5.39 -15.75
CA ASP A 230 -2.59 5.62 -15.04
C ASP A 230 -3.32 6.93 -15.43
N TRP A 231 -3.03 7.48 -16.61
CA TRP A 231 -3.66 8.70 -17.15
C TRP A 231 -5.05 8.47 -17.76
N GLY A 232 -5.76 9.56 -17.98
CA GLY A 232 -7.13 9.57 -18.46
C GLY A 232 -7.27 9.54 -19.97
N ILE A 233 -8.51 9.68 -20.45
CA ILE A 233 -8.82 9.83 -21.86
C ILE A 233 -8.25 11.16 -22.41
N VAL A 234 -8.17 11.27 -23.74
CA VAL A 234 -7.79 12.52 -24.41
C VAL A 234 -8.73 13.64 -23.99
N ASN A 235 -8.17 14.71 -23.44
CA ASN A 235 -8.93 15.87 -23.02
C ASN A 235 -9.18 16.77 -24.24
N ARG A 236 -10.44 16.83 -24.68
CA ARG A 236 -10.90 17.69 -25.79
C ARG A 236 -11.60 18.95 -25.31
N HIS A 237 -11.67 19.17 -24.01
CA HIS A 237 -12.41 20.28 -23.42
C HIS A 237 -11.54 21.53 -23.34
N VAL A 238 -12.18 22.69 -23.51
CA VAL A 238 -11.53 24.00 -23.42
C VAL A 238 -10.97 24.18 -22.02
N LYS A 239 -9.68 24.55 -21.93
CA LYS A 239 -9.00 24.78 -20.67
C LYS A 239 -9.55 26.03 -19.98
N PRO A 240 -9.95 25.94 -18.70
CA PRO A 240 -10.22 27.13 -17.89
C PRO A 240 -8.94 27.97 -17.66
N ASP A 241 -9.06 29.30 -17.63
CA ASP A 241 -7.89 30.18 -17.51
C ASP A 241 -7.11 30.01 -16.20
N TRP A 242 -7.82 29.72 -15.10
CA TRP A 242 -7.24 29.57 -13.77
C TRP A 242 -6.50 28.24 -13.54
N ILE A 243 -6.63 27.26 -14.45
CA ILE A 243 -5.95 25.97 -14.33
C ILE A 243 -4.67 25.96 -15.20
N PRO A 244 -3.51 25.60 -14.63
CA PRO A 244 -2.29 25.37 -15.42
C PRO A 244 -2.46 24.28 -16.47
N GLN A 245 -1.82 24.43 -17.64
CA GLN A 245 -1.93 23.45 -18.73
C GLN A 245 -1.63 22.02 -18.26
N TRP A 246 -0.56 21.82 -17.49
CA TRP A 246 -0.14 20.51 -17.00
C TRP A 246 -1.15 19.83 -16.06
N ALA A 247 -2.01 20.61 -15.40
CA ALA A 247 -3.07 20.10 -14.55
C ALA A 247 -4.39 19.88 -15.31
N TRP A 248 -4.54 20.45 -16.50
CA TRP A 248 -5.73 20.26 -17.35
C TRP A 248 -5.55 19.16 -18.39
N ALA A 249 -4.48 19.23 -19.17
CA ALA A 249 -4.16 18.26 -20.20
C ALA A 249 -2.65 18.10 -20.32
N TYR A 250 -2.18 16.86 -20.17
CA TYR A 250 -0.75 16.55 -20.11
C TYR A 250 -0.38 15.43 -21.06
N THR A 251 0.80 15.49 -21.67
CA THR A 251 1.27 14.52 -22.69
C THR A 251 2.27 13.49 -22.14
N TYR A 252 2.64 13.59 -20.85
CA TYR A 252 3.55 12.64 -20.19
C TYR A 252 4.86 12.37 -20.97
N PRO A 253 5.70 13.40 -21.22
CA PRO A 253 6.99 13.20 -21.86
C PRO A 253 7.92 12.38 -20.97
N HIS A 254 8.73 11.48 -21.53
CA HIS A 254 9.61 10.56 -20.77
C HIS A 254 8.84 9.64 -19.80
N ASN A 255 7.65 9.20 -20.17
CA ASN A 255 6.85 8.30 -19.33
C ASN A 255 7.54 6.93 -19.16
N ALA A 256 7.32 6.30 -18.01
CA ALA A 256 8.05 5.09 -17.60
C ALA A 256 7.72 3.83 -18.42
N ILE A 257 6.65 3.87 -19.24
CA ILE A 257 6.17 2.74 -20.04
C ILE A 257 6.40 2.95 -21.55
N ASP A 258 7.15 3.98 -21.93
CA ASP A 258 7.46 4.30 -23.33
C ASP A 258 6.22 4.37 -24.25
N ALA A 259 5.11 4.88 -23.72
CA ALA A 259 3.85 4.99 -24.44
C ALA A 259 3.79 6.26 -25.31
N GLY A 260 3.10 6.14 -26.44
CA GLY A 260 2.84 7.23 -27.38
C GLY A 260 3.73 7.18 -28.62
N VAL A 261 4.18 8.34 -29.08
CA VAL A 261 5.03 8.48 -30.27
C VAL A 261 6.44 8.84 -29.83
N PHE A 262 7.44 8.20 -30.43
CA PHE A 262 8.84 8.56 -30.21
C PHE A 262 9.16 9.86 -30.94
N LYS A 263 9.45 10.92 -30.18
CA LYS A 263 9.78 12.25 -30.70
C LYS A 263 10.83 12.91 -29.83
N ASN A 264 11.80 13.62 -30.43
CA ASN A 264 12.85 14.34 -29.71
C ASN A 264 13.68 13.47 -28.73
N GLY A 265 13.83 12.18 -29.03
CA GLY A 265 14.65 11.26 -28.23
C GLY A 265 13.92 10.62 -27.03
N TYR A 266 12.60 10.76 -26.92
CA TYR A 266 11.79 10.12 -25.89
C TYR A 266 10.37 9.81 -26.38
N TYR A 267 9.63 9.02 -25.62
CA TYR A 267 8.21 8.76 -25.88
C TYR A 267 7.32 9.80 -25.17
N GLU A 268 6.32 10.30 -25.90
CA GLU A 268 5.26 11.17 -25.37
C GLU A 268 3.92 10.87 -26.04
N LEU A 269 2.82 11.16 -25.35
CA LEU A 269 1.49 11.01 -25.92
C LEU A 269 1.24 12.10 -26.98
N PRO A 270 0.67 11.75 -28.15
CA PRO A 270 0.46 12.71 -29.23
C PRO A 270 -0.60 13.77 -28.90
N LEU A 271 -1.51 13.47 -27.97
CA LEU A 271 -2.58 14.36 -27.53
C LEU A 271 -2.57 14.46 -26.01
N GLY A 272 -2.91 15.64 -25.49
CA GLY A 272 -3.03 15.86 -24.05
C GLY A 272 -4.18 15.05 -23.46
N VAL A 273 -3.88 14.29 -22.42
CA VAL A 273 -4.86 13.50 -21.67
C VAL A 273 -5.14 14.13 -20.32
N TYR A 274 -6.27 13.77 -19.71
CA TYR A 274 -6.54 14.14 -18.32
C TYR A 274 -5.49 13.52 -17.40
N PRO A 275 -4.79 14.32 -16.56
CA PRO A 275 -3.86 13.80 -15.58
C PRO A 275 -4.61 13.21 -14.38
N THR A 276 -5.31 12.08 -14.59
CA THR A 276 -6.09 11.41 -13.55
C THR A 276 -5.30 11.11 -12.28
N PRO A 277 -4.02 10.67 -12.31
CA PRO A 277 -3.28 10.43 -11.08
C PRO A 277 -3.11 11.70 -10.23
N LEU A 278 -2.96 12.87 -10.86
CA LEU A 278 -2.94 14.15 -10.15
C LEU A 278 -4.28 14.42 -9.45
N TYR A 279 -5.39 14.19 -10.16
CA TYR A 279 -6.73 14.41 -9.60
C TYR A 279 -7.02 13.45 -8.43
N GLU A 280 -6.69 12.17 -8.59
CA GLU A 280 -6.79 11.16 -7.52
C GLU A 280 -5.93 11.56 -6.31
N ALA A 281 -4.68 11.97 -6.53
CA ALA A 281 -3.79 12.41 -5.46
C ALA A 281 -4.36 13.59 -4.67
N VAL A 282 -4.80 14.64 -5.37
CA VAL A 282 -5.36 15.85 -4.75
C VAL A 282 -6.65 15.51 -4.00
N LEU A 283 -7.58 14.79 -4.63
CA LEU A 283 -8.85 14.41 -4.02
C LEU A 283 -8.61 13.55 -2.79
N CYS A 284 -7.79 12.51 -2.85
CA CYS A 284 -7.53 11.65 -1.70
C CYS A 284 -6.83 12.38 -0.55
N ILE A 285 -5.93 13.32 -0.83
CA ILE A 285 -5.32 14.16 0.22
C ILE A 285 -6.38 15.08 0.86
N LEU A 286 -7.25 15.71 0.07
CA LEU A 286 -8.36 16.53 0.57
C LEU A 286 -9.34 15.70 1.42
N LEU A 287 -9.71 14.52 0.94
CA LEU A 287 -10.59 13.58 1.65
C LEU A 287 -9.96 13.08 2.95
N PHE A 288 -8.66 12.75 2.92
CA PHE A 288 -7.91 12.44 4.13
C PHE A 288 -7.95 13.59 5.12
N MET A 289 -7.70 14.84 4.70
CA MET A 289 -7.79 16.00 5.58
C MET A 289 -9.19 16.16 6.16
N GLY A 290 -10.24 15.98 5.34
CA GLY A 290 -11.64 15.97 5.78
C GLY A 290 -11.89 14.95 6.88
N MET A 291 -11.52 13.69 6.63
CA MET A 291 -11.60 12.60 7.60
C MET A 291 -10.80 12.91 8.87
N TRP A 292 -9.60 13.46 8.71
CA TRP A 292 -8.72 13.82 9.80
C TRP A 292 -9.36 14.88 10.70
N MET A 293 -9.98 15.92 10.13
CA MET A 293 -10.66 16.96 10.90
C MET A 293 -11.86 16.42 11.70
N VAL A 294 -12.64 15.51 11.12
CA VAL A 294 -13.85 14.98 11.78
C VAL A 294 -13.58 13.82 12.75
N ARG A 295 -12.38 13.22 12.73
CA ARG A 295 -12.06 11.99 13.49
C ARG A 295 -12.33 12.07 15.00
N LYS A 296 -12.21 13.25 15.60
CA LYS A 296 -12.48 13.49 17.03
C LYS A 296 -13.97 13.60 17.36
N ARG A 297 -14.80 13.91 16.36
CA ARG A 297 -16.26 14.03 16.51
C ARG A 297 -16.97 12.68 16.34
N LEU A 298 -16.36 11.75 15.61
CA LEU A 298 -16.89 10.42 15.34
C LEU A 298 -16.61 9.46 16.51
N ARG A 299 -17.58 9.35 17.43
CA ARG A 299 -17.48 8.45 18.61
C ARG A 299 -18.05 7.04 18.36
N VAL A 300 -18.82 6.86 17.28
CA VAL A 300 -19.44 5.57 16.95
C VAL A 300 -18.38 4.65 16.33
N PRO A 301 -18.15 3.44 16.90
CA PRO A 301 -17.24 2.45 16.31
C PRO A 301 -17.66 2.08 14.89
N GLY A 302 -16.74 2.17 13.93
CA GLY A 302 -16.98 1.82 12.53
C GLY A 302 -17.39 2.99 11.65
N ALA A 303 -17.79 4.12 12.24
CA ALA A 303 -18.23 5.27 11.47
C ALA A 303 -17.15 5.83 10.53
N MET A 304 -15.88 5.81 10.95
CA MET A 304 -14.78 6.29 10.12
C MET A 304 -14.56 5.37 8.92
N PHE A 305 -14.67 4.06 9.12
CA PHE A 305 -14.55 3.09 8.04
C PHE A 305 -15.66 3.23 6.99
N PHE A 306 -16.91 3.40 7.41
CA PHE A 306 -18.01 3.57 6.45
C PHE A 306 -17.95 4.92 5.72
N ILE A 307 -17.49 5.99 6.39
CA ILE A 307 -17.18 7.26 5.72
C ILE A 307 -16.08 7.05 4.68
N TYR A 308 -15.02 6.31 5.02
CA TYR A 308 -13.95 5.99 4.08
C TYR A 308 -14.47 5.24 2.85
N LEU A 309 -15.31 4.22 3.01
CA LEU A 309 -15.90 3.48 1.88
C LEU A 309 -16.72 4.41 0.99
N LEU A 310 -17.55 5.27 1.59
CA LEU A 310 -18.36 6.22 0.85
C LEU A 310 -17.48 7.19 0.04
N LEU A 311 -16.49 7.81 0.69
CA LEU A 311 -15.61 8.80 0.06
C LEU A 311 -14.73 8.18 -1.02
N ASN A 312 -14.19 6.99 -0.77
CA ASN A 312 -13.39 6.25 -1.75
C ASN A 312 -14.25 5.80 -2.95
N GLY A 313 -15.48 5.35 -2.71
CA GLY A 313 -16.41 5.02 -3.79
C GLY A 313 -16.78 6.23 -4.64
N ILE A 314 -17.05 7.39 -4.02
CA ILE A 314 -17.34 8.64 -4.75
C ILE A 314 -16.16 9.03 -5.63
N GLU A 315 -14.96 9.13 -5.03
CA GLU A 315 -13.75 9.51 -5.76
C GLU A 315 -13.48 8.55 -6.93
N ARG A 316 -13.52 7.24 -6.66
CA ARG A 316 -13.27 6.23 -7.69
C ARG A 316 -14.29 6.28 -8.81
N TYR A 317 -15.56 6.47 -8.50
CA TYR A 317 -16.62 6.55 -9.52
C TYR A 317 -16.39 7.70 -10.50
N TYR A 318 -16.10 8.91 -9.99
CA TYR A 318 -15.92 10.10 -10.82
C TYR A 318 -14.63 10.07 -11.64
N ILE A 319 -13.52 9.61 -11.05
CA ILE A 319 -12.25 9.48 -11.77
C ILE A 319 -12.36 8.45 -12.89
N GLU A 320 -13.08 7.37 -12.66
CA GLU A 320 -13.23 6.30 -13.63
C GLU A 320 -14.02 6.72 -14.89
N VAL A 321 -14.83 7.78 -14.81
CA VAL A 321 -15.50 8.39 -15.98
C VAL A 321 -14.49 8.96 -16.98
N ILE A 322 -13.38 9.49 -16.47
CA ILE A 322 -12.32 10.14 -17.27
C ILE A 322 -11.10 9.24 -17.48
N ARG A 323 -11.10 7.99 -16.97
CA ARG A 323 -10.04 7.01 -17.21
C ARG A 323 -10.22 6.24 -18.51
N ILE A 324 -9.09 5.75 -19.04
CA ILE A 324 -9.06 4.78 -20.14
C ILE A 324 -9.29 3.39 -19.54
N THR A 325 -10.54 3.00 -19.33
CA THR A 325 -10.86 1.65 -18.83
C THR A 325 -11.85 0.94 -19.76
N PRO A 326 -11.61 -0.34 -20.09
CA PRO A 326 -12.60 -1.14 -20.81
C PRO A 326 -13.90 -1.25 -19.98
N LYS A 327 -15.02 -0.91 -20.61
CA LYS A 327 -16.36 -0.98 -20.03
C LYS A 327 -16.98 -2.35 -20.32
N TYR A 328 -17.72 -2.91 -19.37
CA TYR A 328 -18.47 -4.15 -19.62
C TYR A 328 -19.64 -3.89 -20.57
N THR A 329 -19.80 -4.80 -21.54
CA THR A 329 -20.79 -4.68 -22.62
C THR A 329 -22.24 -4.60 -22.12
N LEU A 330 -22.56 -5.23 -20.98
CA LEU A 330 -23.94 -5.36 -20.50
C LEU A 330 -24.46 -4.10 -19.77
N PHE A 331 -23.58 -3.29 -19.17
CA PHE A 331 -23.98 -2.12 -18.36
C PHE A 331 -23.23 -0.83 -18.69
N GLN A 332 -22.27 -0.84 -19.63
CA GLN A 332 -21.41 0.31 -19.95
C GLN A 332 -20.66 0.90 -18.73
N LEU A 333 -20.57 0.14 -17.65
CA LEU A 333 -19.81 0.46 -16.45
C LEU A 333 -18.52 -0.35 -16.43
N SER A 334 -17.44 0.24 -15.93
CA SER A 334 -16.22 -0.51 -15.66
C SER A 334 -16.34 -1.31 -14.35
N GLN A 335 -15.47 -2.32 -14.18
CA GLN A 335 -15.37 -3.08 -12.92
C GLN A 335 -15.19 -2.16 -11.70
N ALA A 336 -14.35 -1.13 -11.85
CA ALA A 336 -14.09 -0.17 -10.79
C ALA A 336 -15.32 0.67 -10.44
N GLN A 337 -16.17 1.05 -11.42
CA GLN A 337 -17.42 1.75 -11.13
C GLN A 337 -18.42 0.89 -10.36
N ILE A 338 -18.51 -0.40 -10.68
CA ILE A 338 -19.40 -1.33 -9.96
C ILE A 338 -18.93 -1.46 -8.50
N ILE A 339 -17.63 -1.67 -8.27
CA ILE A 339 -17.05 -1.75 -6.92
C ILE A 339 -17.27 -0.43 -6.17
N ALA A 340 -17.10 0.72 -6.84
CA ALA A 340 -17.35 2.03 -6.26
C ALA A 340 -18.80 2.22 -5.82
N LEU A 341 -19.78 1.79 -6.63
CA LEU A 341 -21.20 1.80 -6.27
C LEU A 341 -21.47 0.94 -5.03
N LEU A 342 -20.87 -0.24 -4.94
CA LEU A 342 -20.98 -1.12 -3.78
C LEU A 342 -20.38 -0.48 -2.52
N PHE A 343 -19.23 0.19 -2.65
CA PHE A 343 -18.60 0.92 -1.55
C PHE A 343 -19.46 2.10 -1.07
N MET A 344 -20.07 2.85 -1.99
CA MET A 344 -20.99 3.92 -1.63
C MET A 344 -22.24 3.39 -0.92
N ALA A 345 -22.88 2.36 -1.47
CA ALA A 345 -24.06 1.74 -0.87
C ALA A 345 -23.76 1.15 0.52
N GLY A 346 -22.67 0.38 0.64
CA GLY A 346 -22.21 -0.19 1.91
C GLY A 346 -21.79 0.87 2.92
N GLY A 347 -21.14 1.94 2.45
CA GLY A 347 -20.78 3.12 3.23
C GLY A 347 -22.00 3.79 3.86
N VAL A 348 -23.01 4.14 3.05
CA VAL A 348 -24.23 4.78 3.54
C VAL A 348 -25.01 3.85 4.47
N ALA A 349 -25.28 2.62 4.03
CA ALA A 349 -26.07 1.66 4.81
C ALA A 349 -25.41 1.35 6.16
N GLY A 350 -24.10 1.09 6.16
CA GLY A 350 -23.34 0.80 7.37
C GLY A 350 -23.25 2.00 8.31
N PHE A 351 -23.04 3.21 7.78
CA PHE A 351 -23.02 4.43 8.58
C PHE A 351 -24.37 4.70 9.23
N VAL A 352 -25.47 4.65 8.46
CA VAL A 352 -26.83 4.88 8.98
C VAL A 352 -27.22 3.80 10.00
N TRP A 353 -26.94 2.54 9.71
CA TRP A 353 -27.27 1.44 10.62
C TRP A 353 -26.52 1.54 11.96
N LEU A 354 -25.22 1.85 11.93
CA LEU A 354 -24.43 1.98 13.16
C LEU A 354 -24.80 3.23 13.96
N THR A 355 -24.97 4.37 13.30
CA THR A 355 -25.33 5.62 13.97
C THR A 355 -26.74 5.54 14.55
N GLY A 356 -27.70 4.98 13.82
CA GLY A 356 -29.04 4.70 14.31
C GLY A 356 -29.01 3.77 15.53
N ARG A 357 -28.34 2.62 15.44
CA ARG A 357 -28.22 1.68 16.57
C ARG A 357 -27.55 2.31 17.79
N TYR A 358 -26.55 3.17 17.58
CA TYR A 358 -25.86 3.85 18.66
C TYR A 358 -26.74 4.92 19.33
N TYR A 359 -27.50 5.67 18.53
CA TYR A 359 -28.40 6.72 19.03
C TYR A 359 -29.60 6.13 19.80
N PHE A 360 -30.17 5.03 19.32
CA PHE A 360 -31.28 4.32 19.97
C PHE A 360 -30.82 3.30 21.02
N SER A 361 -29.53 3.24 21.37
CA SER A 361 -29.04 2.29 22.39
C SER A 361 -29.39 2.81 23.80
N PRO A 362 -30.09 2.01 24.64
CA PRO A 362 -30.51 2.44 25.99
C PRO A 362 -29.37 2.79 26.94
N THR A 363 -28.13 2.36 26.63
CA THR A 363 -26.96 2.47 27.53
C THR A 363 -26.31 3.85 27.55
N LYS A 364 -26.92 4.87 26.95
CA LYS A 364 -26.43 6.26 26.95
C LYS A 364 -27.41 7.34 27.43
N GLN A 365 -28.47 6.95 28.13
CA GLN A 365 -29.22 7.89 28.98
C GLN A 365 -28.58 7.98 30.38
N ILE A 366 -27.33 8.41 30.48
CA ILE A 366 -26.81 8.99 31.73
C ILE A 366 -25.95 10.19 31.30
N PRO A 367 -26.26 11.41 31.80
CA PRO A 367 -25.69 12.67 31.34
C PRO A 367 -24.17 12.78 31.52
#